data_AF-A0A7S0J5A3-F1
#
_entry.id   AF-A0A7S0J5A3-F1
#
_cell.length_a   1.000
_cell.length_b   1.000
_cell.length_c   1.000
_cell.angle_alpha   90.00
_cell.angle_beta   90.00
_cell.angle_gamma   90.00
#
_symmetry.space_group_name_H-M   'P 1'
#
loop_
_entity.id
_entity.type
_entity.pdbx_description
1 polymer ?
#
loop_
_entity_poly.entity_id
_entity_poly.type
_entity_poly.pdbx_seq_one_letter_code
_entity_poly.pdbx_strand_id
1 'polypeptide(L)'
;ARIAPPVCGLAEERIESAKVGVASALSGSAFMVPAALLQPDAFSAQWELSHDLLAAMLLLFGVVYRYAVRSDGENAMLKQGVVGAFAITRCFSALQASPQCTALPLTCGPPLGYLDSAMVVQLLSVGLESFVAFGGSAFVIEVCFERGLLARLPGALPMEEFE
;
A
#
# COMPACT_ATOMS: atom_id res chain seq x y z
N ALA A 1 16.66 19.43 23.18
CA ALA A 1 15.25 19.80 22.97
C ALA A 1 14.96 19.68 21.48
N ARG A 2 14.12 18.73 21.06
CA ARG A 2 13.68 18.63 19.67
C ARG A 2 12.71 19.81 19.47
N ILE A 3 13.09 20.78 18.65
CA ILE A 3 12.25 21.94 18.32
C ILE A 3 10.96 21.36 17.75
N ALA A 4 9.82 21.59 18.42
CA ALA A 4 8.52 21.25 17.87
C ALA A 4 8.39 22.03 16.55
N PRO A 5 8.12 21.36 15.42
CA PRO A 5 7.93 22.07 14.17
C PRO A 5 6.77 23.07 14.31
N PRO A 6 6.81 24.20 13.58
CA PRO A 6 5.72 25.17 13.59
C PRO A 6 4.41 24.46 13.25
N VAL A 7 3.34 24.80 13.98
CA VAL A 7 2.02 24.22 13.76
C VAL A 7 1.54 24.68 12.38
N CYS A 8 1.64 23.77 11.42
CA CYS A 8 1.37 23.98 10.02
C CYS A 8 -0.15 24.09 9.79
N GLY A 9 -0.60 25.03 8.95
CA GLY A 9 -2.03 25.18 8.66
C GLY A 9 -2.64 23.91 8.06
N LEU A 10 -3.93 23.66 8.32
CA LEU A 10 -4.66 22.47 7.84
C LEU A 10 -4.54 22.22 6.33
N ALA A 11 -4.47 23.30 5.53
CA ALA A 11 -4.27 23.23 4.09
C ALA A 11 -2.88 22.69 3.70
N GLU A 12 -1.83 23.11 4.40
CA GLU A 12 -0.46 22.69 4.13
C GLU A 12 -0.24 21.24 4.59
N GLU A 13 -0.88 20.82 5.68
CA GLU A 13 -0.94 19.41 6.08
C GLU A 13 -1.61 18.50 5.04
N ARG A 14 -2.67 18.98 4.37
CA ARG A 14 -3.31 18.24 3.27
C ARG A 14 -2.38 18.09 2.07
N ILE A 15 -1.63 19.14 1.75
CA ILE A 15 -0.64 19.12 0.66
C ILE A 15 0.48 18.12 0.98
N GLU A 16 0.99 18.11 2.22
CA GLU A 16 1.99 17.14 2.65
C GLU A 16 1.48 15.70 2.57
N SER A 17 0.23 15.45 2.98
CA SER A 17 -0.40 14.12 2.79
C SER A 17 -0.47 13.73 1.31
N ALA A 18 -0.80 14.66 0.41
CA ALA A 18 -0.84 14.39 -1.02
C ALA A 18 0.56 14.06 -1.58
N LYS A 19 1.60 14.79 -1.16
CA LYS A 19 3.00 14.50 -1.55
C LYS A 19 3.43 13.11 -1.10
N VAL A 20 3.11 12.72 0.14
CA VAL A 20 3.42 11.37 0.64
C VAL A 20 2.67 10.30 -0.16
N GLY A 21 1.39 10.54 -0.49
CA GLY A 21 0.62 9.65 -1.36
C GLY A 21 1.26 9.46 -2.74
N VAL A 22 1.66 10.55 -3.41
CA VAL A 22 2.33 10.48 -4.72
C VAL A 22 3.68 9.77 -4.62
N ALA A 23 4.50 10.10 -3.62
CA ALA A 23 5.78 9.43 -3.39
C ALA A 23 5.58 7.93 -3.16
N SER A 24 4.51 7.55 -2.46
CA SER A 24 4.15 6.17 -2.22
C SER A 24 3.78 5.42 -3.49
N ALA A 25 2.91 6.01 -4.31
CA ALA A 25 2.49 5.45 -5.60
C ALA A 25 3.69 5.21 -6.53
N LEU A 26 4.54 6.23 -6.71
CA LEU A 26 5.71 6.13 -7.59
C LEU A 26 6.72 5.11 -7.09
N SER A 27 7.05 5.13 -5.80
CA SER A 27 8.02 4.20 -5.23
C SER A 27 7.52 2.76 -5.25
N GLY A 28 6.29 2.50 -4.79
CA GLY A 28 5.72 1.16 -4.76
C GLY A 28 5.55 0.55 -6.16
N SER A 29 5.11 1.35 -7.15
CA SER A 29 5.07 0.90 -8.55
C SER A 29 6.47 0.63 -9.10
N ALA A 30 7.49 1.42 -8.73
CA ALA A 30 8.87 1.15 -9.15
C ALA A 30 9.40 -0.18 -8.61
N PHE A 31 9.02 -0.58 -7.38
CA PHE A 31 9.38 -1.90 -6.83
C PHE A 31 8.77 -3.08 -7.60
N MET A 32 7.73 -2.85 -8.39
CA MET A 32 7.08 -3.86 -9.21
C MET A 32 7.72 -4.04 -10.59
N VAL A 33 8.62 -3.15 -11.01
CA VAL A 33 9.27 -3.22 -12.33
C VAL A 33 10.02 -4.54 -12.56
N PRO A 34 10.82 -5.08 -11.61
CA PRO A 34 11.50 -6.36 -11.83
C PRO A 34 10.54 -7.52 -12.07
N ALA A 35 9.40 -7.55 -11.37
CA ALA A 35 8.39 -8.59 -11.54
C ALA A 35 7.75 -8.49 -12.94
N ALA A 36 7.45 -7.27 -13.40
CA ALA A 36 6.90 -7.03 -14.73
C ALA A 36 7.82 -7.54 -15.86
N LEU A 37 9.14 -7.43 -15.70
CA LEU A 37 10.11 -7.90 -16.70
C LEU A 37 10.19 -9.44 -16.80
N LEU A 38 9.70 -10.16 -15.80
CA LEU A 38 9.73 -11.62 -15.74
C LEU A 38 8.40 -12.28 -16.12
N GLN A 39 7.33 -11.49 -16.30
CA GLN A 39 5.99 -11.98 -16.59
C GLN A 39 5.74 -12.04 -18.10
N PRO A 40 5.27 -13.18 -18.64
CA PRO A 40 4.99 -13.32 -20.07
C PRO A 40 3.80 -12.46 -20.54
N ASP A 41 2.86 -12.16 -19.63
CA ASP A 41 1.66 -11.35 -19.91
C ASP A 41 1.83 -9.86 -19.55
N ALA A 42 3.07 -9.43 -19.31
CA ALA A 42 3.39 -8.03 -19.05
C ALA A 42 2.93 -7.13 -20.21
N PHE A 43 2.47 -5.93 -19.88
CA PHE A 43 1.94 -4.95 -20.84
C PHE A 43 0.67 -5.39 -21.61
N SER A 44 -0.03 -6.43 -21.15
CA SER A 44 -1.41 -6.68 -21.57
C SER A 44 -2.38 -5.65 -20.96
N ALA A 45 -3.56 -5.46 -21.56
CA ALA A 45 -4.56 -4.53 -21.03
C ALA A 45 -5.01 -4.88 -19.59
N GLN A 46 -5.11 -6.17 -19.28
CA GLN A 46 -5.43 -6.63 -17.93
C GLN A 46 -4.30 -6.34 -16.93
N TRP A 47 -3.05 -6.48 -17.38
CA TRP A 47 -1.87 -6.16 -16.57
C TRP A 47 -1.81 -4.66 -16.27
N GLU A 48 -1.98 -3.80 -17.28
CA GLU A 48 -1.96 -2.33 -17.13
C GLU A 48 -3.05 -1.88 -16.16
N LEU A 49 -4.29 -2.36 -16.33
CA LEU A 49 -5.38 -2.06 -15.40
C LEU A 49 -5.08 -2.50 -13.96
N SER A 50 -4.52 -3.69 -13.76
CA SER A 50 -4.15 -4.18 -12.43
C SER A 50 -3.03 -3.35 -11.79
N HIS A 51 -2.10 -2.84 -12.61
CA HIS A 51 -0.99 -2.00 -12.18
C HIS A 51 -1.45 -0.57 -11.86
N ASP A 52 -2.38 0.00 -12.63
CA ASP A 52 -2.98 1.30 -12.35
C ASP A 52 -3.79 1.27 -11.06
N LEU A 53 -4.56 0.21 -10.84
CA LEU A 53 -5.27 0.00 -9.59
C LEU A 53 -4.31 -0.19 -8.41
N LEU A 54 -3.16 -0.83 -8.61
CA LEU A 54 -2.10 -0.88 -7.59
C LEU A 54 -1.57 0.51 -7.26
N ALA A 55 -1.28 1.33 -8.27
CA ALA A 55 -0.78 2.70 -8.08
C ALA A 55 -1.79 3.55 -7.29
N ALA A 56 -3.09 3.40 -7.58
CA ALA A 56 -4.16 4.05 -6.81
C ALA A 56 -4.22 3.56 -5.35
N MET A 57 -4.07 2.25 -5.12
CA MET A 57 -3.99 1.68 -3.76
C MET A 57 -2.76 2.18 -3.00
N LEU A 58 -1.60 2.28 -3.66
CA LEU A 58 -0.37 2.82 -3.08
C LEU A 58 -0.51 4.30 -2.74
N LEU A 59 -1.17 5.10 -3.59
CA LEU A 59 -1.47 6.50 -3.28
C LEU A 59 -2.25 6.61 -1.97
N LEU A 60 -3.32 5.84 -1.83
CA LEU A 60 -4.13 5.80 -0.60
C LEU A 60 -3.30 5.28 0.59
N PHE A 61 -2.51 4.22 0.39
CA PHE A 61 -1.63 3.67 1.41
C PHE A 61 -0.66 4.72 1.94
N GLY A 62 0.00 5.50 1.10
CA GLY A 62 0.94 6.54 1.53
C GLY A 62 0.28 7.59 2.42
N VAL A 63 -0.93 8.03 2.05
CA VAL A 63 -1.73 8.95 2.87
C VAL A 63 -2.02 8.32 4.23
N VAL A 64 -2.56 7.09 4.25
CA VAL A 64 -2.90 6.38 5.50
C VAL A 64 -1.66 6.11 6.36
N TYR A 65 -0.53 5.77 5.73
CA TYR A 65 0.74 5.53 6.40
C TYR A 65 1.24 6.77 7.12
N ARG A 66 1.13 7.96 6.50
CA ARG A 66 1.45 9.25 7.16
C ARG A 66 0.59 9.50 8.40
N TYR A 67 -0.70 9.17 8.34
CA TYR A 67 -1.61 9.34 9.48
C TYR A 67 -1.35 8.32 10.60
N ALA A 68 -0.98 7.09 10.25
CA ALA A 68 -0.66 6.06 11.23
C ALA A 68 0.70 6.29 11.89
N VAL A 69 1.72 6.69 11.12
CA VAL A 69 3.09 6.88 11.58
C VAL A 69 3.34 8.34 11.92
N ARG A 70 2.83 8.74 13.08
CA ARG A 70 2.96 10.12 13.59
C ARG A 70 4.34 10.38 14.19
N SER A 71 4.72 11.64 14.29
CA SER A 71 5.99 12.05 14.93
C SER A 71 6.06 11.73 16.42
N ASP A 72 4.91 11.61 17.08
CA ASP A 72 4.80 11.63 18.54
C ASP A 72 4.82 10.23 19.19
N GLY A 73 4.88 9.17 18.38
CA GLY A 73 4.91 7.79 18.87
C GLY A 73 5.49 6.83 17.84
N GLU A 74 6.77 6.48 18.01
CA GLU A 74 7.45 5.54 17.13
C GLU A 74 7.05 4.09 17.48
N ASN A 75 6.01 3.57 16.81
CA ASN A 75 5.49 2.23 17.05
C ASN A 75 5.78 1.31 15.84
N ALA A 76 6.79 0.45 15.97
CA ALA A 76 7.19 -0.48 14.90
C ALA A 76 6.07 -1.45 14.49
N MET A 77 5.27 -1.95 15.46
CA MET A 77 4.11 -2.81 15.16
C MET A 77 3.05 -2.08 14.32
N LEU A 78 2.84 -0.78 14.53
CA LEU A 78 1.85 -0.01 13.78
C LEU A 78 2.29 0.16 12.32
N LYS A 79 3.59 0.42 12.09
CA LYS A 79 4.17 0.50 10.74
C LYS A 79 3.94 -0.80 9.95
N GLN A 80 4.28 -1.93 10.57
CA GLN A 80 4.13 -3.25 9.95
C GLN A 80 2.66 -3.62 9.76
N GLY A 81 1.79 -3.26 10.70
CA GLY A 81 0.36 -3.52 10.63
C GLY A 81 -0.32 -2.82 9.44
N VAL A 82 0.03 -1.56 9.16
CA VAL A 82 -0.52 -0.83 8.00
C VAL A 82 -0.06 -1.44 6.68
N VAL A 83 1.21 -1.82 6.56
CA VAL A 83 1.73 -2.54 5.39
C VAL A 83 1.01 -3.87 5.20
N GLY A 84 0.87 -4.65 6.27
CA GLY A 84 0.19 -5.95 6.25
C GLY A 84 -1.27 -5.83 5.87
N ALA A 85 -2.00 -4.83 6.40
CA ALA A 85 -3.41 -4.62 6.08
C ALA A 85 -3.62 -4.39 4.58
N PHE A 86 -2.89 -3.46 3.97
CA PHE A 86 -3.01 -3.17 2.54
C PHE A 86 -2.55 -4.34 1.66
N ALA A 87 -1.44 -4.99 2.02
CA ALA A 87 -0.92 -6.13 1.26
C ALA A 87 -1.89 -7.31 1.27
N ILE A 88 -2.45 -7.66 2.44
CA ILE A 88 -3.42 -8.75 2.59
C ILE A 88 -4.72 -8.41 1.85
N THR A 89 -5.26 -7.20 2.03
CA THR A 89 -6.49 -6.79 1.34
C THR A 89 -6.33 -6.84 -0.17
N ARG A 90 -5.20 -6.35 -0.71
CA ARG A 90 -4.91 -6.44 -2.14
C ARG A 90 -4.84 -7.90 -2.60
N CYS A 91 -4.10 -8.73 -1.87
CA CYS A 91 -3.92 -10.16 -2.16
C CYS A 91 -5.27 -10.89 -2.33
N PHE A 92 -6.20 -10.68 -1.41
CA PHE A 92 -7.54 -11.27 -1.51
C PHE A 92 -8.39 -10.63 -2.62
N SER A 93 -8.30 -9.31 -2.83
CA SER A 93 -9.10 -8.61 -3.83
C SER A 93 -8.73 -8.97 -5.29
N ALA A 94 -7.47 -9.35 -5.52
CA ALA A 94 -6.95 -9.67 -6.84
C ALA A 94 -7.00 -11.18 -7.16
N LEU A 95 -7.50 -12.00 -6.22
CA LEU A 95 -7.68 -13.43 -6.42
C LEU A 95 -8.77 -13.66 -7.48
N GLN A 96 -8.47 -14.48 -8.49
CA GLN A 96 -9.43 -14.84 -9.53
C GLN A 96 -9.88 -16.28 -9.33
N ALA A 97 -11.19 -16.52 -9.52
CA ALA A 97 -11.72 -17.86 -9.47
C ALA A 97 -11.20 -18.68 -10.65
N SER A 98 -10.75 -19.90 -10.36
CA SER A 98 -10.33 -20.86 -11.38
C SER A 98 -11.53 -21.24 -12.26
N PRO A 99 -11.36 -21.40 -13.59
CA PRO A 99 -12.42 -21.88 -14.49
C PRO A 99 -13.08 -23.19 -14.07
N GLN A 100 -12.39 -23.97 -13.24
CA GLN A 100 -12.80 -25.27 -12.71
C GLN A 100 -13.79 -25.14 -11.53
N CYS A 101 -13.99 -23.93 -11.00
CA CYS A 101 -14.89 -23.68 -9.88
C CYS A 101 -16.36 -23.68 -10.33
N THR A 102 -17.24 -24.39 -9.61
CA THR A 102 -18.70 -24.24 -9.77
C THR A 102 -19.20 -23.07 -8.94
N ALA A 103 -20.23 -22.35 -9.41
CA ALA A 103 -20.75 -21.17 -8.70
C ALA A 103 -21.64 -21.51 -7.48
N LEU A 104 -22.40 -22.63 -7.54
CA LEU A 104 -23.38 -22.98 -6.50
C LEU A 104 -23.52 -24.52 -6.34
N PRO A 105 -23.05 -25.13 -5.23
CA PRO A 105 -22.18 -24.54 -4.20
C PRO A 105 -20.80 -24.16 -4.78
N LEU A 106 -20.09 -23.23 -4.14
CA LEU A 106 -18.72 -22.89 -4.56
C LEU A 106 -17.78 -24.06 -4.22
N THR A 107 -17.38 -24.83 -5.22
CA THR A 107 -16.36 -25.87 -5.09
C THR A 107 -15.35 -25.75 -6.21
N CYS A 108 -14.08 -25.61 -5.83
CA CYS A 108 -12.95 -25.41 -6.73
C CYS A 108 -12.01 -26.63 -6.74
N GLY A 109 -12.18 -27.56 -5.79
CA GLY A 109 -11.33 -28.75 -5.64
C GLY A 109 -10.31 -28.65 -4.50
N PRO A 110 -9.42 -29.65 -4.35
CA PRO A 110 -8.36 -29.66 -3.34
C PRO A 110 -7.36 -28.49 -3.54
N PRO A 111 -6.71 -27.97 -2.50
CA PRO A 111 -6.56 -28.54 -1.15
C PRO A 111 -7.63 -28.12 -0.11
N LEU A 112 -8.31 -26.98 -0.27
CA LEU A 112 -9.22 -26.45 0.76
C LEU A 112 -10.70 -26.52 0.36
N GLY A 113 -11.03 -27.11 -0.79
CA GLY A 113 -12.39 -27.18 -1.35
C GLY A 113 -12.84 -25.86 -1.97
N TYR A 114 -12.63 -24.74 -1.26
CA TYR A 114 -12.90 -23.39 -1.73
C TYR A 114 -11.72 -22.77 -2.51
N LEU A 115 -10.49 -23.20 -2.20
CA LEU A 115 -9.27 -22.77 -2.90
C LEU A 115 -8.63 -23.98 -3.56
N ASP A 116 -8.52 -23.92 -4.90
CA ASP A 116 -7.73 -24.86 -5.69
C ASP A 116 -6.24 -24.52 -5.59
N SER A 117 -5.39 -25.49 -5.88
CA SER A 117 -3.94 -25.35 -6.03
C SER A 117 -3.51 -24.13 -6.87
N ALA A 118 -4.18 -23.87 -8.00
CA ALA A 118 -3.90 -22.71 -8.85
C ALA A 118 -4.20 -21.38 -8.13
N MET A 119 -5.31 -21.32 -7.39
CA MET A 119 -5.69 -20.13 -6.62
C MET A 119 -4.74 -19.89 -5.45
N VAL A 120 -4.23 -20.96 -4.81
CA VAL A 120 -3.22 -20.85 -3.75
C VAL A 120 -1.92 -20.27 -4.31
N VAL A 121 -1.47 -20.74 -5.48
CA VAL A 121 -0.29 -20.18 -6.15
C VAL A 121 -0.51 -18.72 -6.52
N GLN A 122 -1.69 -18.37 -7.04
CA GLN A 122 -2.05 -16.99 -7.34
C GLN A 122 -2.00 -16.11 -6.07
N LEU A 123 -2.62 -16.56 -4.97
CA LEU A 123 -2.61 -15.86 -3.70
C LEU A 123 -1.18 -15.61 -3.19
N LEU A 124 -0.30 -16.60 -3.31
CA LEU A 124 1.10 -16.45 -2.92
C LEU A 124 1.86 -15.47 -3.82
N SER A 125 1.69 -15.56 -5.13
CA SER A 125 2.36 -14.68 -6.09
C SER A 125 1.95 -13.21 -5.91
N VAL A 126 0.65 -12.94 -5.92
CA VAL A 126 0.09 -11.59 -5.73
C VAL A 126 0.36 -11.09 -4.31
N GLY A 127 0.32 -11.98 -3.32
CA GLY A 127 0.68 -11.66 -1.95
C GLY A 127 2.11 -11.14 -1.84
N LEU A 128 3.08 -11.89 -2.38
CA LEU A 128 4.49 -11.50 -2.39
C LEU A 128 4.69 -10.14 -3.07
N GLU A 129 4.12 -9.96 -4.26
CA GLU A 129 4.16 -8.70 -5.01
C GLU A 129 3.58 -7.54 -4.19
N SER A 130 2.45 -7.77 -3.52
CA SER A 130 1.80 -6.75 -2.68
C SER A 130 2.68 -6.36 -1.49
N PHE A 131 3.29 -7.34 -0.81
CA PHE A 131 4.21 -7.06 0.30
C PHE A 131 5.46 -6.31 -0.16
N VAL A 132 5.99 -6.64 -1.35
CA VAL A 132 7.13 -5.92 -1.94
C VAL A 132 6.75 -4.48 -2.30
N ALA A 133 5.59 -4.27 -2.93
CA ALA A 133 5.12 -2.94 -3.32
C ALA A 133 4.86 -2.03 -2.10
N PHE A 134 4.02 -2.48 -1.15
CA PHE A 134 3.68 -1.67 0.03
C PHE A 134 4.84 -1.56 1.02
N GLY A 135 5.62 -2.63 1.20
CA GLY A 135 6.79 -2.63 2.07
C GLY A 135 7.93 -1.77 1.52
N GLY A 136 8.21 -1.87 0.21
CA GLY A 136 9.19 -1.03 -0.48
C GLY A 136 8.77 0.45 -0.48
N SER A 137 7.48 0.72 -0.69
CA SER A 137 6.94 2.08 -0.58
C SER A 137 7.11 2.66 0.84
N ALA A 138 6.75 1.89 1.88
CA ALA A 138 6.94 2.29 3.27
C ALA A 138 8.42 2.60 3.57
N PHE A 139 9.34 1.77 3.09
CA PHE A 139 10.78 1.99 3.24
C PHE A 139 11.22 3.33 2.61
N VAL A 140 10.76 3.63 1.39
CA VAL A 140 11.09 4.90 0.72
C VAL A 140 10.49 6.10 1.45
N ILE A 141 9.25 6.01 1.90
CA ILE A 141 8.60 7.07 2.68
C ILE A 141 9.39 7.37 3.96
N GLU A 142 9.83 6.33 4.69
CA GLU A 142 10.65 6.49 5.89
C GLU A 142 11.99 7.17 5.60
N VAL A 143 12.68 6.75 4.53
CA VAL A 143 13.92 7.42 4.08
C VAL A 143 13.65 8.89 3.70
N CYS A 144 12.52 9.19 3.07
CA CYS A 144 12.12 10.56 2.76
C CYS A 144 11.82 11.38 4.01
N PHE A 145 11.22 10.79 5.04
CA PHE A 145 11.02 11.44 6.34
C PHE A 145 12.34 11.73 7.03
N GLU A 146 13.29 10.78 7.06
CA GLU A 146 14.60 10.96 7.68
C GLU A 146 15.44 12.03 6.98
N ARG A 147 15.33 12.14 5.65
CA ARG A 147 16.01 13.16 4.84
C ARG A 147 15.31 14.52 4.85
N GLY A 148 14.15 14.64 5.49
CA GLY A 148 13.35 15.89 5.50
C GLY A 148 12.75 16.24 4.14
N LEU A 149 12.61 15.28 3.22
CA LEU A 149 11.96 15.48 1.92
C LEU A 149 10.43 15.49 2.05
N LEU A 150 9.91 14.79 3.06
CA LEU A 150 8.50 14.71 3.42
C LEU A 150 8.37 14.96 4.93
N ALA A 151 7.24 15.51 5.36
CA ALA A 151 6.96 15.72 6.78
C ALA A 151 6.05 14.64 7.37
N ARG A 152 6.43 14.11 8.54
CA ARG A 152 5.53 13.30 9.38
C ARG A 152 4.43 14.18 9.95
N LEU A 153 3.25 13.60 10.17
CA LEU A 153 2.14 14.33 10.79
C LEU A 153 2.42 14.56 12.29
N PRO A 154 2.29 15.81 12.80
CA PRO A 154 2.40 16.11 14.23
C PRO A 154 1.28 15.43 15.05
N GLY A 155 1.50 15.11 16.33
CA GLY A 155 0.47 14.50 17.19
C GLY A 155 -0.63 15.47 17.64
N ALA A 156 -0.35 16.76 17.71
CA ALA A 156 -1.34 17.81 17.89
C ALA A 156 -1.62 18.51 16.54
N LEU A 157 -2.90 18.59 16.17
CA LEU A 157 -3.33 19.44 15.06
C LEU A 157 -3.56 20.87 15.58
N PRO A 158 -3.27 21.93 14.80
CA PRO A 158 -3.80 23.24 15.13
C PRO A 158 -5.32 23.14 15.17
N MET A 159 -5.91 23.55 16.27
CA MET A 159 -7.34 23.84 16.30
C MET A 159 -7.56 25.00 15.31
N GLU A 160 -8.48 24.87 14.36
CA GLU A 160 -9.01 26.07 13.71
C GLU A 160 -9.62 26.93 14.82
N GLU A 161 -9.04 28.11 15.06
CA GLU A 161 -9.79 29.18 15.70
C GLU A 161 -10.92 29.53 14.73
N PHE A 162 -12.11 29.02 15.03
CA PHE A 162 -13.34 29.46 14.39
C PHE A 162 -13.58 30.92 14.83
N GLU A 163 -13.09 31.89 14.05
CA GLU A 163 -13.53 33.29 14.09
C GLU A 163 -14.94 33.44 13.49
#